data_AF-A0A971ZDX3-F1
#
_entry.id   AF-A0A971ZDX3-F1
#
_cell.length_a   1.000
_cell.length_b   1.000
_cell.length_c   1.000
_cell.angle_alpha   90.00
_cell.angle_beta   90.00
_cell.angle_gamma   90.00
#
_symmetry.space_group_name_H-M   'P 1'
#
loop_
_entity.id
_entity.type
_entity.pdbx_description
1 polymer ?
#
loop_
_entity_poly.entity_id
_entity_poly.type
_entity_poly.pdbx_seq_one_letter_code
_entity_poly.pdbx_strand_id
1 'polypeptide(L)' 'GQSAFSMGGGTWRGEAGYAMGVSTVSENGKWLLKGAVNGSGRGGAGGGASVTYLW' A
#
# COMPACT_ATOMS: atom_id res chain seq x y z
N GLY A 1 -3.21 -11.65 -14.89
CA GLY A 1 -3.36 -10.69 -13.78
C GLY A 1 -2.13 -10.76 -12.92
N GLN A 2 -1.53 -9.63 -12.56
CA GLN A 2 -0.31 -9.57 -11.73
C GLN A 2 -0.65 -9.06 -10.34
N SER A 3 -0.15 -9.76 -9.33
CA SER A 3 -0.25 -9.31 -7.94
C SER A 3 1.14 -8.93 -7.44
N ALA A 4 1.20 -7.90 -6.59
CA ALA A 4 2.42 -7.47 -5.95
C ALA A 4 2.19 -7.31 -4.45
N PHE A 5 3.17 -7.74 -3.67
CA PHE A 5 3.30 -7.38 -2.27
C PHE A 5 4.44 -6.37 -2.15
N SER A 6 4.22 -5.36 -1.34
CA SER A 6 5.16 -4.27 -1.12
C SER A 6 5.27 -3.98 0.37
N MET A 7 6.48 -3.73 0.84
CA MET A 7 6.74 -3.28 2.19
C MET A 7 7.82 -2.20 2.15
N GLY A 8 7.72 -1.22 3.04
CA GLY A 8 8.66 -0.13 3.15
C GLY A 8 8.68 0.44 4.56
N GLY A 9 9.84 0.89 5.00
CA GLY A 9 10.02 1.61 6.27
C GLY A 9 10.56 3.00 6.00
N GLY A 10 10.25 3.95 6.88
CA GLY A 10 10.75 5.32 6.78
C GLY A 10 10.91 5.94 8.15
N THR A 11 11.71 7.01 8.23
CA THR A 11 11.83 7.82 9.44
C THR A 11 11.37 9.24 9.15
N TRP A 12 10.63 9.83 10.07
CA TRP A 12 10.14 11.19 9.96
C TRP A 12 10.27 11.91 11.30
N ARG A 13 11.05 13.00 11.35
CA ARG A 13 11.28 13.81 12.58
C ARG A 13 11.66 12.94 13.81
N GLY A 14 12.58 12.01 13.60
CA GLY A 14 13.08 11.10 14.64
C GLY A 14 12.15 9.92 14.98
N GLU A 15 11.09 9.72 14.21
CA GLU A 15 10.13 8.64 14.42
C GLU A 15 10.19 7.62 13.29
N ALA A 16 10.29 6.33 13.62
CA ALA A 16 10.25 5.25 12.64
C ALA A 16 8.80 4.85 12.35
N GLY A 17 8.48 4.67 11.07
CA GLY A 17 7.22 4.16 10.59
C GLY A 17 7.43 3.05 9.56
N TYR A 18 6.40 2.22 9.38
CA TYR A 18 6.39 1.12 8.44
C TYR A 18 5.10 1.15 7.62
N ALA A 19 5.17 0.67 6.39
CA ALA A 19 4.05 0.54 5.49
C ALA A 19 4.15 -0.79 4.74
N MET A 20 3.01 -1.47 4.58
CA MET A 20 2.87 -2.70 3.83
C MET A 20 1.65 -2.59 2.93
N GLY A 21 1.70 -3.15 1.73
CA GLY A 21 0.59 -3.08 0.80
C GLY A 21 0.59 -4.21 -0.20
N VAL A 22 -0.61 -4.60 -0.59
CA VAL A 22 -0.88 -5.56 -1.65
C VAL A 22 -1.54 -4.83 -2.81
N SER A 23 -1.20 -5.21 -4.02
CA SER A 23 -1.94 -4.80 -5.20
C SER A 23 -2.16 -5.97 -6.14
N THR A 24 -3.22 -5.87 -6.93
CA THR A 24 -3.51 -6.83 -7.98
C THR A 24 -4.06 -6.11 -9.21
N VAL A 25 -3.65 -6.57 -10.37
CA VAL A 25 -4.10 -6.11 -11.67
C VAL A 25 -4.92 -7.22 -12.31
N SER A 26 -6.12 -6.87 -12.79
CA SER A 26 -7.02 -7.78 -13.50
C SER A 26 -6.35 -8.37 -14.74
N GLU A 27 -6.81 -9.53 -15.21
CA GLU A 27 -6.22 -10.18 -16.40
C GLU A 27 -6.28 -9.33 -17.67
N ASN A 28 -7.30 -8.49 -17.80
CA ASN A 28 -7.42 -7.56 -18.91
C ASN A 28 -6.53 -6.30 -18.75
N GLY A 29 -5.78 -6.17 -17.66
CA GLY A 29 -4.91 -5.02 -17.39
C GLY A 29 -5.63 -3.71 -17.05
N LYS A 30 -6.96 -3.70 -17.07
CA LYS A 30 -7.77 -2.48 -16.96
C LYS A 30 -8.05 -2.04 -15.53
N TRP A 31 -7.91 -2.92 -14.55
CA TRP A 31 -8.24 -2.63 -13.17
C TRP A 31 -7.06 -2.97 -12.29
N LEU A 32 -6.60 -1.97 -11.53
CA LEU A 32 -5.61 -2.13 -10.47
C LEU A 32 -6.30 -1.87 -9.14
N LEU A 33 -6.28 -2.86 -8.26
CA LEU A 33 -6.69 -2.72 -6.87
C LEU A 33 -5.44 -2.66 -6.02
N LYS A 34 -5.40 -1.75 -5.05
CA LYS A 34 -4.30 -1.65 -4.08
C LYS A 34 -4.85 -1.40 -2.69
N GLY A 35 -4.47 -2.25 -1.75
CA GLY A 35 -4.65 -2.05 -0.31
C GLY A 35 -3.31 -1.79 0.35
N ALA A 36 -3.24 -0.85 1.28
CA ALA A 36 -2.06 -0.57 2.06
C ALA A 36 -2.43 -0.30 3.52
N VAL A 37 -1.51 -0.65 4.42
CA VAL A 37 -1.56 -0.37 5.85
C VAL A 37 -0.24 0.25 6.26
N ASN A 38 -0.26 1.18 7.20
CA ASN A 38 0.90 1.88 7.70
C ASN A 38 0.80 2.05 9.21
N GLY A 39 1.93 1.98 9.89
CA GLY A 39 2.06 2.16 11.33
C GLY A 39 3.21 3.10 11.67
N SER A 40 3.07 3.84 12.76
CA SER A 40 4.04 4.80 13.27
C SER A 40 4.40 4.50 14.72
N GLY A 41 5.66 4.70 15.08
CA GLY A 41 6.20 4.41 16.41
C GLY A 41 5.54 5.17 17.57
N ARG A 42 4.89 6.33 17.34
CA ARG A 42 4.12 7.10 18.33
C ARG A 42 2.69 6.59 18.54
N GLY A 43 2.31 5.45 17.96
CA GLY A 43 1.04 4.77 18.23
C GLY A 43 -0.09 5.06 17.25
N GLY A 44 0.23 5.54 16.05
CA GLY A 44 -0.74 5.72 14.96
C GLY A 44 -0.66 4.60 13.94
N ALA A 45 -1.78 3.93 13.64
CA ALA A 45 -1.90 3.02 12.50
C ALA A 45 -3.02 3.51 11.58
N GLY A 46 -2.78 3.40 10.27
CA GLY A 46 -3.71 3.79 9.22
C GLY A 46 -3.71 2.75 8.12
N GLY A 47 -4.75 2.79 7.30
CA GLY A 47 -4.83 1.95 6.12
C GLY A 47 -5.71 2.60 5.08
N GLY A 48 -5.49 2.22 3.83
CA GLY A 48 -6.23 2.73 2.69
C GLY A 48 -6.36 1.66 1.62
N ALA A 49 -7.48 1.71 0.90
CA ALA A 49 -7.67 0.94 -0.30
C ALA A 49 -7.95 1.90 -1.46
N SER A 50 -7.52 1.52 -2.65
CA SER A 50 -7.72 2.30 -3.87
C SER A 50 -8.02 1.35 -5.02
N VAL A 51 -8.86 1.84 -5.93
CA VAL A 51 -9.20 1.18 -7.18
C VAL A 51 -8.85 2.15 -8.30
N THR A 52 -8.12 1.68 -9.29
CA THR A 52 -7.67 2.46 -10.43
C THR A 52 -8.10 1.75 -11.70
N TYR A 53 -8.77 2.50 -12.58
CA TYR A 53 -9.05 2.05 -13.94
C TYR A 53 -7.94 2.54 -14.87
N LEU A 54 -7.35 1.62 -15.61
CA LEU A 54 -6.31 1.84 -16.61
C LEU A 54 -6.96 1.65 -17.98
N TRP A 55 -6.83 2.66 -18.85
CA TRP A 55 -7.39 2.66 -20.20
C TRP A 55 -6.30 2.68 -21.26
#